data_AF-A0A166G996-F1
#
_entry.id   AF-A0A166G996-F1
#
_cell.length_a   1.000
_cell.length_b   1.000
_cell.length_c   1.000
_cell.angle_alpha   90.00
_cell.angle_beta   90.00
_cell.angle_gamma   90.00
#
_symmetry.space_group_name_H-M   'P 1'
#
loop_
_entity.id
_entity.type
_entity.pdbx_description
1 polymer ?
#
loop_
_entity_poly.entity_id
_entity_poly.type
_entity_poly.pdbx_seq_one_letter_code
_entity_poly.pdbx_strand_id
1 'polypeptide(L)'
;MPPAGEGTLCSHTGMLDLPTELLSDIASLLNHRGILRLASTCRRLQEVYRASKALQYIVELGAAGLVDGSPRCPLKLSERRDLLHTRRAAWRRLLPQQQQMSESLDVCLAFDLAGGVYAHYTIARTPQLVLHWLPSRAFEERCVEVPEMDILVKDLAMDPSQDLIAFLEGHRLPHGIPFDDEPVGTDSAGNITIHLRSLKSHGQTSHDLGGRILHDRCTVSFAENVEVFVVNDMLCWRFRGRGLQNCVKCLVGAYIVVCRVQ
;
A
#
# COMPACT_ATOMS: atom_id res chain seq x y z
N MET A 1 12.06 -29.70 74.85
CA MET A 1 11.04 -28.81 74.27
C MET A 1 11.67 -27.48 73.91
N PRO A 2 11.97 -27.21 72.63
CA PRO A 2 12.14 -25.86 72.11
C PRO A 2 10.86 -25.42 71.35
N PRO A 3 10.64 -24.10 71.16
CA PRO A 3 9.40 -23.58 70.60
C PRO A 3 9.37 -23.71 69.07
N ALA A 4 8.17 -23.96 68.56
CA ALA A 4 7.84 -23.98 67.15
C ALA A 4 8.12 -22.59 66.53
N GLY A 5 9.09 -22.53 65.63
CA GLY A 5 9.29 -21.38 64.76
C GLY A 5 8.19 -21.37 63.70
N GLU A 6 7.26 -20.44 63.81
CA GLU A 6 6.35 -20.06 62.75
C GLU A 6 7.16 -19.48 61.59
N GLY A 7 7.41 -20.30 60.56
CA GLY A 7 7.93 -19.86 59.29
C GLY A 7 6.86 -19.06 58.56
N THR A 8 6.93 -17.73 58.66
CA THR A 8 6.19 -16.82 57.80
C THR A 8 6.60 -17.06 56.35
N LEU A 9 5.79 -17.81 55.61
CA LEU A 9 5.92 -17.99 54.17
C LEU A 9 5.72 -16.62 53.50
N CYS A 10 6.80 -16.01 53.01
CA CYS A 10 6.71 -14.93 52.04
C CYS A 10 5.94 -15.46 50.82
N SER A 11 4.66 -15.11 50.74
CA SER A 11 3.87 -15.27 49.52
C SER A 11 4.50 -14.37 48.46
N HIS A 12 5.29 -14.97 47.57
CA HIS A 12 5.72 -14.32 46.35
C HIS A 12 4.46 -13.85 45.61
N THR A 13 4.26 -12.54 45.54
CA THR A 13 3.26 -11.92 44.67
C THR A 13 3.70 -12.15 43.23
N GLY A 14 3.16 -13.19 42.62
CA GLY A 14 3.43 -13.52 41.23
C GLY A 14 2.71 -12.54 40.31
N MET A 15 3.20 -12.37 39.08
CA MET A 15 2.51 -11.60 38.04
C MET A 15 1.04 -11.99 37.91
N LEU A 16 0.76 -13.29 38.07
CA LEU A 16 -0.62 -13.77 38.00
C LEU A 16 -1.47 -13.11 39.07
N ASP A 17 -1.02 -12.89 40.30
CA ASP A 17 -1.82 -12.37 41.44
C ASP A 17 -2.36 -10.95 41.26
N LEU A 18 -1.96 -10.26 40.19
CA LEU A 18 -2.52 -8.96 39.82
C LEU A 18 -4.03 -9.04 39.49
N PRO A 19 -4.77 -7.95 39.75
CA PRO A 19 -6.13 -7.76 39.24
C PRO A 19 -6.21 -7.88 37.71
N THR A 20 -7.37 -8.32 37.22
CA THR A 20 -7.64 -8.54 35.79
C THR A 20 -7.46 -7.28 34.94
N GLU A 21 -7.73 -6.11 35.52
CA GLU A 21 -7.55 -4.80 34.90
C GLU A 21 -6.07 -4.55 34.58
N LEU A 22 -5.19 -4.77 35.56
CA LEU A 22 -3.75 -4.59 35.38
C LEU A 22 -3.17 -5.62 34.40
N LEU A 23 -3.64 -6.87 34.47
CA LEU A 23 -3.25 -7.89 33.49
C LEU A 23 -3.70 -7.51 32.07
N SER A 24 -4.89 -6.90 31.93
CA SER A 24 -5.39 -6.42 30.64
C SER A 24 -4.57 -5.25 30.12
N ASP A 25 -4.23 -4.29 30.98
CA ASP A 25 -3.41 -3.13 30.63
C ASP A 25 -2.00 -3.56 30.19
N ILE A 26 -1.35 -4.47 30.95
CA ILE A 26 -0.05 -5.05 30.57
C ILE A 26 -0.14 -5.76 29.22
N ALA A 27 -1.18 -6.58 29.02
CA ALA A 27 -1.38 -7.26 27.75
C ALA A 27 -1.62 -6.29 26.58
N SER A 28 -2.26 -5.15 26.82
CA SER A 28 -2.54 -4.14 25.79
C SER A 28 -1.28 -3.45 25.24
N LEU A 29 -0.17 -3.51 25.99
CA LEU A 29 1.15 -3.03 25.53
C LEU A 29 1.82 -3.97 24.53
N LEU A 30 1.30 -5.19 24.35
CA LEU A 30 1.80 -6.16 23.39
C LEU A 30 1.09 -6.04 22.04
N ASN A 31 1.79 -6.39 20.96
CA ASN A 31 1.13 -6.56 19.66
C ASN A 31 0.18 -7.78 19.67
N HIS A 32 -0.70 -7.89 18.66
CA HIS A 32 -1.68 -8.96 18.57
C HIS A 32 -1.09 -10.39 18.71
N ARG A 33 0.11 -10.64 18.18
CA ARG A 33 0.80 -11.94 18.33
C ARG A 33 1.28 -12.16 19.76
N GLY A 34 1.80 -11.12 20.39
CA GLY A 34 2.21 -11.12 21.80
C GLY A 34 1.03 -11.39 22.73
N ILE A 35 -0.12 -10.76 22.48
CA ILE A 35 -1.36 -11.02 23.23
C ILE A 35 -1.78 -12.49 23.11
N LEU A 36 -1.81 -13.05 21.89
CA LEU A 36 -2.17 -14.45 21.67
C LEU A 36 -1.19 -15.42 22.33
N ARG A 37 0.12 -15.13 22.26
CA ARG A 37 1.15 -15.92 22.95
C ARG A 37 0.96 -15.87 24.46
N LEU A 38 0.76 -14.67 25.03
CA LEU A 38 0.51 -14.48 26.46
C LEU A 38 -0.72 -15.29 26.91
N ALA A 39 -1.83 -15.18 26.18
CA ALA A 39 -3.08 -15.92 26.44
C ALA A 39 -2.94 -17.44 26.29
N SER A 40 -1.93 -17.92 25.57
CA SER A 40 -1.66 -19.35 25.41
C SER A 40 -0.80 -19.96 26.54
N THR A 41 -0.24 -19.14 27.42
CA THR A 41 0.66 -19.64 28.48
C THR A 41 -0.10 -20.30 29.64
N CYS A 42 -1.23 -19.74 30.09
CA CYS A 42 -2.02 -20.29 31.18
C CYS A 42 -3.51 -19.92 31.07
N ARG A 43 -4.37 -20.67 31.78
CA ARG A 43 -5.84 -20.46 31.79
C ARG A 43 -6.25 -19.08 32.29
N ARG A 44 -5.59 -18.55 33.32
CA ARG A 44 -5.88 -17.22 33.88
C ARG A 44 -5.67 -16.11 32.84
N LEU A 45 -4.55 -16.13 32.11
CA LEU A 45 -4.27 -15.15 31.06
C LEU A 45 -5.19 -15.34 29.85
N GLN A 46 -5.59 -16.58 29.56
CA GLN A 46 -6.63 -16.86 28.56
C GLN A 46 -7.98 -16.26 28.95
N GLU A 47 -8.36 -16.32 30.23
CA GLU A 47 -9.59 -15.73 30.76
C GLU A 47 -9.54 -14.19 30.69
N VAL A 48 -8.41 -13.58 31.04
CA VAL A 48 -8.19 -12.12 30.88
C VAL A 48 -8.44 -11.70 29.43
N TYR A 49 -7.85 -12.41 28.46
CA TYR A 49 -8.08 -12.15 27.04
C TYR A 49 -9.56 -12.32 26.63
N ARG A 50 -10.23 -13.38 27.10
CA ARG A 50 -11.64 -13.64 26.79
C ARG A 50 -12.60 -12.62 27.42
N ALA A 51 -12.24 -12.06 28.57
CA ALA A 51 -13.03 -11.04 29.26
C ALA A 51 -12.82 -9.64 28.64
N SER A 52 -11.62 -9.32 28.16
CA SER A 52 -11.31 -8.00 27.64
C SER A 52 -11.70 -7.81 26.17
N LYS A 53 -12.71 -6.97 25.93
CA LYS A 53 -13.10 -6.54 24.57
C LYS A 53 -12.01 -5.74 23.87
N ALA A 54 -11.19 -5.00 24.64
CA ALA A 54 -10.08 -4.22 24.10
C ALA A 54 -8.96 -5.12 23.55
N LEU A 55 -8.56 -6.15 24.30
CA LEU A 55 -7.56 -7.12 23.82
C LEU A 55 -8.05 -7.89 22.60
N GLN A 56 -9.32 -8.31 22.60
CA GLN A 56 -9.92 -8.94 21.41
C GLN A 56 -9.91 -8.01 20.21
N TYR A 57 -10.22 -6.72 20.40
CA TYR A 57 -10.21 -5.74 19.33
C TYR A 57 -8.81 -5.55 18.73
N ILE A 58 -7.76 -5.45 19.56
CA ILE A 58 -6.36 -5.37 19.10
C ILE A 58 -6.00 -6.62 18.27
N VAL A 59 -6.40 -7.81 18.73
CA VAL A 59 -6.16 -9.06 18.01
C VAL A 59 -6.92 -9.10 16.68
N GLU A 60 -8.18 -8.66 16.67
CA GLU A 60 -9.00 -8.63 15.45
C GLU A 60 -8.48 -7.64 14.41
N LEU A 61 -7.98 -6.47 14.84
CA LEU A 61 -7.30 -5.51 13.98
C LEU A 61 -6.03 -6.12 13.38
N GLY A 62 -5.16 -6.68 14.23
CA GLY A 62 -3.91 -7.30 13.77
C GLY A 62 -4.12 -8.48 12.82
N ALA A 63 -5.14 -9.31 13.08
CA ALA A 63 -5.55 -10.39 12.18
C ALA A 63 -6.08 -9.89 10.83
N ALA A 64 -6.57 -8.66 10.76
CA ALA A 64 -7.01 -8.01 9.52
C ALA A 64 -5.90 -7.18 8.86
N GLY A 65 -4.68 -7.14 9.42
CA GLY A 65 -3.59 -6.28 8.94
C GLY A 65 -3.87 -4.79 9.15
N LEU A 66 -4.74 -4.44 10.09
CA LEU A 66 -5.13 -3.06 10.39
C LEU A 66 -4.49 -2.59 11.70
N VAL A 67 -4.34 -1.27 11.80
CA VAL A 67 -3.94 -0.57 13.02
C VAL A 67 -5.12 0.24 13.55
N ASP A 68 -5.16 0.47 14.86
CA ASP A 68 -6.18 1.35 15.41
C ASP A 68 -5.95 2.79 14.92
N GLY A 69 -7.04 3.48 14.62
CA GLY A 69 -7.01 4.84 14.10
C GLY A 69 -6.70 5.86 15.19
N SER A 70 -6.77 7.15 14.82
CA SER A 70 -6.53 8.27 15.73
C SER A 70 -7.23 8.11 17.09
N PRO A 71 -6.53 8.35 18.21
CA PRO A 71 -7.13 8.32 19.55
C PRO A 71 -8.18 9.42 19.76
N ARG A 72 -8.25 10.41 18.87
CA ARG A 72 -9.28 11.47 18.86
C ARG A 72 -10.59 11.03 18.19
N CYS A 73 -10.67 9.79 17.70
CA CYS A 73 -11.89 9.26 17.11
C CYS A 73 -13.02 9.27 18.15
N PRO A 74 -14.20 9.85 17.86
CA PRO A 74 -15.29 9.95 18.82
C PRO A 74 -16.00 8.61 19.07
N LEU A 75 -15.70 7.58 18.27
CA LEU A 75 -16.34 6.27 18.35
C LEU A 75 -15.84 5.47 19.55
N LYS A 76 -16.78 4.90 20.29
CA LYS A 76 -16.51 3.94 21.37
C LYS A 76 -15.92 2.65 20.81
N LEU A 77 -15.25 1.89 21.66
CA LEU A 77 -14.64 0.60 21.31
C LEU A 77 -15.65 -0.37 20.66
N SER A 78 -16.89 -0.42 21.16
CA SER A 78 -17.95 -1.27 20.59
C SER A 78 -18.27 -0.87 19.16
N GLU A 79 -18.47 0.43 18.90
CA GLU A 79 -18.78 0.96 17.58
C GLU A 79 -17.62 0.70 16.61
N ARG A 80 -16.38 0.95 17.05
CA ARG A 80 -15.17 0.65 16.27
C ARG A 80 -15.07 -0.83 15.89
N ARG A 81 -15.42 -1.73 16.81
CA ARG A 81 -15.42 -3.17 16.56
C ARG A 81 -16.54 -3.60 15.63
N ASP A 82 -17.74 -3.03 15.75
CA ASP A 82 -18.84 -3.27 14.83
C ASP A 82 -18.51 -2.80 13.41
N LEU A 83 -17.80 -1.67 13.27
CA LEU A 83 -17.28 -1.22 11.98
C LEU A 83 -16.27 -2.19 11.38
N LEU A 84 -15.36 -2.73 12.19
CA LEU A 84 -14.42 -3.75 11.74
C LEU A 84 -15.14 -5.00 11.24
N HIS A 85 -16.14 -5.50 11.97
CA HIS A 85 -16.93 -6.65 11.56
C HIS A 85 -17.75 -6.38 10.29
N THR A 86 -18.39 -5.22 10.21
CA THR A 86 -19.15 -4.77 9.03
C THR A 86 -18.25 -4.71 7.80
N ARG A 87 -17.07 -4.09 7.93
CA ARG A 87 -16.05 -4.05 6.86
C ARG A 87 -15.67 -5.47 6.43
N ARG A 88 -15.33 -6.36 7.37
CA ARG A 88 -14.94 -7.75 7.05
C ARG A 88 -16.07 -8.55 6.39
N ALA A 89 -17.32 -8.28 6.75
CA ALA A 89 -18.47 -8.91 6.10
C ALA A 89 -18.65 -8.39 4.67
N ALA A 90 -18.56 -7.07 4.46
CA ALA A 90 -18.65 -6.42 3.15
C ALA A 90 -17.56 -6.94 2.20
N TRP A 91 -16.30 -7.00 2.64
CA TRP A 91 -15.20 -7.52 1.84
C TRP A 91 -15.36 -9.01 1.48
N ARG A 92 -15.83 -9.85 2.40
CA ARG A 92 -16.06 -11.28 2.12
C ARG A 92 -17.18 -11.53 1.13
N ARG A 93 -18.16 -10.63 1.08
CA ARG A 93 -19.32 -10.74 0.19
C ARG A 93 -19.18 -9.88 -1.07
N LEU A 94 -18.06 -9.15 -1.22
CA LEU A 94 -17.85 -8.14 -2.25
C LEU A 94 -19.05 -7.17 -2.36
N LEU A 95 -19.54 -6.70 -1.21
CA LEU A 95 -20.64 -5.73 -1.13
C LEU A 95 -20.04 -4.32 -1.03
N PRO A 96 -19.91 -3.60 -2.15
CA PRO A 96 -19.44 -2.21 -2.12
C PRO A 96 -20.41 -1.33 -1.33
N GLN A 97 -19.87 -0.38 -0.57
CA GLN A 97 -20.70 0.61 0.12
C GLN A 97 -21.26 1.66 -0.85
N GLN A 98 -20.51 1.95 -1.92
CA GLN A 98 -20.87 2.88 -2.98
C GLN A 98 -20.38 2.29 -4.30
N GLN A 99 -21.22 2.36 -5.33
CA GLN A 99 -20.84 2.03 -6.70
C GLN A 99 -21.14 3.25 -7.55
N GLN A 100 -20.14 3.68 -8.29
CA GLN A 100 -20.26 4.77 -9.24
C GLN A 100 -19.56 4.30 -10.51
N MET A 101 -20.27 4.36 -11.62
CA MET A 101 -19.65 4.18 -12.93
C MET A 101 -19.06 5.52 -13.34
N SER A 102 -17.78 5.52 -13.69
CA SER A 102 -17.19 6.67 -14.37
C SER A 102 -17.72 6.71 -15.80
N GLU A 103 -18.08 7.90 -16.29
CA GLU A 103 -18.56 8.12 -17.66
C GLU A 103 -17.42 8.08 -18.70
N SER A 104 -16.20 7.71 -18.32
CA SER A 104 -15.06 7.67 -19.24
C SER A 104 -15.23 6.54 -20.27
N LEU A 105 -15.72 6.88 -21.45
CA LEU A 105 -15.88 6.00 -22.61
C LEU A 105 -14.59 5.79 -23.41
N ASP A 106 -13.47 6.38 -22.99
CA ASP A 106 -12.21 6.35 -23.73
C ASP A 106 -11.27 5.22 -23.27
N VAL A 107 -10.35 4.84 -24.16
CA VAL A 107 -9.30 3.85 -23.90
C VAL A 107 -8.31 4.45 -22.91
N CYS A 108 -8.41 4.02 -21.65
CA CYS A 108 -7.40 4.27 -20.64
C CYS A 108 -6.10 3.54 -21.05
N LEU A 109 -4.99 4.28 -21.14
CA LEU A 109 -3.70 3.71 -21.57
C LEU A 109 -2.86 3.23 -20.41
N ALA A 110 -2.84 4.01 -19.33
CA ALA A 110 -2.15 3.67 -18.10
C ALA A 110 -3.03 4.05 -16.92
N PHE A 111 -3.08 3.18 -15.90
CA PHE A 111 -3.77 3.46 -14.66
C PHE A 111 -3.08 2.78 -13.49
N ASP A 112 -3.27 3.33 -12.30
CA ASP A 112 -2.87 2.68 -11.05
C ASP A 112 -3.88 3.01 -9.95
N LEU A 113 -3.95 2.15 -8.95
CA LEU A 113 -4.79 2.31 -7.76
C LEU A 113 -3.97 1.95 -6.52
N ALA A 114 -3.56 2.96 -5.77
CA ALA A 114 -2.75 2.81 -4.57
C ALA A 114 -3.19 3.81 -3.50
N GLY A 115 -3.16 3.40 -2.23
CA GLY A 115 -3.41 4.31 -1.10
C GLY A 115 -4.78 5.03 -1.11
N GLY A 116 -5.78 4.50 -1.83
CA GLY A 116 -7.08 5.17 -2.01
C GLY A 116 -7.08 6.26 -3.08
N VAL A 117 -6.02 6.38 -3.87
CA VAL A 117 -5.94 7.24 -5.05
C VAL A 117 -6.01 6.35 -6.29
N TYR A 118 -6.85 6.71 -7.24
CA TYR A 118 -6.93 6.12 -8.58
C TYR A 118 -6.42 7.16 -9.58
N ALA A 119 -5.42 6.78 -10.37
CA ALA A 119 -4.85 7.63 -11.41
C ALA A 119 -5.11 6.96 -12.76
N HIS A 120 -5.48 7.74 -13.77
CA HIS A 120 -5.53 7.25 -15.14
C HIS A 120 -5.05 8.29 -16.14
N TYR A 121 -4.45 7.80 -17.23
CA TYR A 121 -3.86 8.60 -18.29
C TYR A 121 -4.47 8.28 -19.66
N THR A 122 -4.66 9.32 -20.48
CA THR A 122 -5.13 9.25 -21.87
C THR A 122 -4.30 10.17 -22.77
N ILE A 123 -4.09 9.79 -24.03
CA ILE A 123 -3.32 10.59 -25.01
C ILE A 123 -4.22 11.52 -25.83
N ALA A 124 -5.43 11.05 -26.19
CA ALA A 124 -6.25 11.67 -27.21
C ALA A 124 -7.20 12.78 -26.71
N ARG A 125 -7.25 13.03 -25.40
CA ARG A 125 -8.14 14.04 -24.80
C ARG A 125 -7.47 14.83 -23.68
N THR A 126 -8.08 15.97 -23.40
CA THR A 126 -7.87 16.76 -22.20
C THR A 126 -9.03 16.47 -21.23
N PRO A 127 -8.76 16.16 -19.94
CA PRO A 127 -7.44 16.06 -19.33
C PRO A 127 -6.67 14.79 -19.69
N GLN A 128 -5.36 14.91 -19.85
CA GLN A 128 -4.48 13.78 -20.12
C GLN A 128 -4.27 12.90 -18.88
N LEU A 129 -4.22 13.48 -17.68
CA LEU A 129 -4.10 12.74 -16.43
C LEU A 129 -5.21 13.16 -15.47
N VAL A 130 -5.88 12.18 -14.86
CA VAL A 130 -6.88 12.43 -13.83
C VAL A 130 -6.55 11.63 -12.58
N LEU A 131 -6.61 12.30 -11.44
CA LEU A 131 -6.33 11.76 -10.12
C LEU A 131 -7.61 11.81 -9.28
N HIS A 132 -8.13 10.65 -8.90
CA HIS A 132 -9.28 10.49 -8.01
C HIS A 132 -8.82 10.03 -6.63
N TRP A 133 -8.99 10.86 -5.62
CA TRP A 133 -8.96 10.42 -4.23
C TRP A 133 -10.32 9.83 -3.91
N LEU A 134 -10.36 8.50 -3.81
CA LEU A 134 -11.59 7.77 -3.60
C LEU A 134 -12.19 8.11 -2.23
N PRO A 135 -13.53 8.19 -2.14
CA PRO A 135 -14.19 8.52 -0.90
C PRO A 135 -13.86 7.46 0.16
N SER A 136 -13.67 7.94 1.37
CA SER A 136 -13.57 7.09 2.55
C SER A 136 -14.45 7.67 3.65
N ARG A 137 -14.57 6.98 4.78
CA ARG A 137 -15.29 7.54 5.93
C ARG A 137 -14.63 8.78 6.52
N ALA A 138 -13.35 9.01 6.20
CA ALA A 138 -12.56 10.12 6.74
C ALA A 138 -12.51 11.32 5.80
N PHE A 139 -12.71 11.12 4.50
CA PHE A 139 -12.52 12.14 3.47
C PHE A 139 -13.53 11.96 2.35
N GLU A 140 -14.09 13.07 1.88
CA GLU A 140 -14.91 13.10 0.68
C GLU A 140 -14.07 12.80 -0.56
N GLU A 141 -14.76 12.43 -1.64
CA GLU A 141 -14.13 12.27 -2.95
C GLU A 141 -13.50 13.59 -3.40
N ARG A 142 -12.30 13.50 -3.98
CA ARG A 142 -11.64 14.63 -4.62
C ARG A 142 -11.12 14.19 -5.98
N CYS A 143 -11.40 14.98 -7.01
CA CYS A 143 -10.88 14.78 -8.36
C CYS A 143 -9.94 15.95 -8.72
N VAL A 144 -8.81 15.64 -9.34
CA VAL A 144 -7.95 16.65 -9.97
C VAL A 144 -7.67 16.22 -11.40
N GLU A 145 -7.91 17.14 -12.32
CA GLU A 145 -7.69 16.98 -13.74
C GLU A 145 -6.46 17.78 -14.17
N VAL A 146 -5.53 17.10 -14.83
CA VAL A 146 -4.32 17.69 -15.41
C VAL A 146 -4.52 17.74 -16.93
N PRO A 147 -4.75 18.93 -17.52
CA PRO A 147 -5.12 19.06 -18.93
C PRO A 147 -4.10 18.43 -19.87
N GLU A 148 -2.82 18.68 -19.62
CA GLU A 148 -1.72 18.30 -20.50
C GLU A 148 -0.51 17.91 -19.65
N MET A 149 0.14 16.82 -20.06
CA MET A 149 1.42 16.36 -19.54
C MET A 149 2.52 16.78 -20.50
N ASP A 150 3.66 17.16 -19.95
CA ASP A 150 4.90 17.49 -20.68
C ASP A 150 5.63 16.24 -21.22
N ILE A 151 5.13 15.05 -20.90
CA ILE A 151 5.66 13.76 -21.35
C ILE A 151 4.54 12.87 -21.88
N LEU A 152 4.87 12.05 -22.88
CA LEU A 152 4.01 10.95 -23.31
C LEU A 152 4.15 9.82 -22.28
N VAL A 153 3.06 9.37 -21.67
CA VAL A 153 3.11 8.32 -20.63
C VAL A 153 2.75 6.97 -21.24
N LYS A 154 3.63 5.98 -21.07
CA LYS A 154 3.37 4.57 -21.42
C LYS A 154 2.70 3.81 -20.29
N ASP A 155 3.22 4.00 -19.08
CA ASP A 155 2.77 3.32 -17.88
C ASP A 155 3.02 4.22 -16.66
N LEU A 156 2.32 3.96 -15.57
CA LEU A 156 2.46 4.73 -14.34
C LEU A 156 2.31 3.84 -13.10
N ALA A 157 3.00 4.20 -12.03
CA ALA A 157 2.81 3.61 -10.72
C ALA A 157 2.94 4.69 -9.64
N MET A 158 2.27 4.53 -8.52
CA MET A 158 2.28 5.53 -7.45
C MET A 158 2.34 4.95 -6.04
N ASP A 159 2.90 5.74 -5.14
CA ASP A 159 2.79 5.53 -3.69
C ASP A 159 2.40 6.86 -3.03
N PRO A 160 1.08 7.07 -2.78
CA PRO A 160 0.61 8.28 -2.12
C PRO A 160 1.17 8.49 -0.71
N SER A 161 1.61 7.43 -0.02
CA SER A 161 2.19 7.57 1.33
C SER A 161 3.54 8.28 1.33
N GLN A 162 4.24 8.23 0.18
CA GLN A 162 5.52 8.88 -0.05
C GLN A 162 5.41 10.12 -0.93
N ASP A 163 4.20 10.58 -1.27
CA ASP A 163 3.99 11.69 -2.20
C ASP A 163 4.57 11.42 -3.62
N LEU A 164 4.58 10.15 -4.05
CA LEU A 164 5.28 9.71 -5.26
C LEU A 164 4.31 9.26 -6.36
N ILE A 165 4.56 9.72 -7.58
CA ILE A 165 4.05 9.12 -8.82
C ILE A 165 5.21 8.98 -9.82
N ALA A 166 5.38 7.77 -10.35
CA ALA A 166 6.39 7.42 -11.34
C ALA A 166 5.73 7.26 -12.70
N PHE A 167 6.26 7.96 -13.70
CA PHE A 167 5.81 7.86 -15.09
C PHE A 167 6.87 7.20 -15.94
N LEU A 168 6.51 6.13 -16.64
CA LEU A 168 7.32 5.57 -17.71
C LEU A 168 7.10 6.39 -18.98
N GLU A 169 8.16 6.98 -19.51
CA GLU A 169 8.09 7.74 -20.75
C GLU A 169 7.80 6.82 -21.94
N GLY A 170 6.80 7.22 -22.73
CA GLY A 170 6.40 6.57 -23.96
C GLY A 170 7.06 7.20 -25.18
N HIS A 171 7.37 6.37 -26.16
CA HIS A 171 7.94 6.79 -27.43
C HIS A 171 7.04 6.36 -28.59
N ARG A 172 6.96 7.17 -29.64
CA ARG A 172 6.21 6.82 -30.86
C ARG A 172 7.09 5.97 -31.77
N LEU A 173 6.50 4.94 -32.38
CA LEU A 173 7.18 4.16 -33.41
C LEU A 173 7.43 5.01 -34.67
N PRO A 174 8.51 4.75 -35.43
CA PRO A 174 8.70 5.34 -36.75
C PRO A 174 7.51 5.04 -37.66
N HIS A 175 7.10 6.01 -38.49
CA HIS A 175 5.91 5.90 -39.34
C HIS A 175 5.96 4.66 -40.25
N GLY A 176 4.87 3.88 -40.29
CA GLY A 176 4.71 2.74 -41.22
C GLY A 176 4.43 1.38 -40.59
N ILE A 177 4.33 1.28 -39.26
CA ILE A 177 3.92 0.04 -38.58
C ILE A 177 2.41 0.14 -38.23
N PRO A 178 1.57 -0.82 -38.63
CA PRO A 178 0.11 -0.74 -38.50
C PRO A 178 -0.42 -1.12 -37.11
N PHE A 179 0.36 -0.90 -36.05
CA PHE A 179 -0.13 -1.12 -34.68
C PHE A 179 -0.81 0.15 -34.15
N ASP A 180 -1.76 -0.06 -33.24
CA ASP A 180 -2.50 0.99 -32.53
C ASP A 180 -1.54 2.09 -32.05
N ASP A 181 -1.98 3.35 -32.00
CA ASP A 181 -1.22 4.55 -31.61
C ASP A 181 -0.67 4.53 -30.16
N GLU A 182 -0.55 3.35 -29.57
CA GLU A 182 0.00 3.12 -28.25
C GLU A 182 1.51 3.41 -28.23
N PRO A 183 2.00 4.19 -27.24
CA PRO A 183 3.43 4.39 -27.07
C PRO A 183 4.15 3.06 -26.76
N VAL A 184 5.46 3.04 -26.99
CA VAL A 184 6.35 1.98 -26.51
C VAL A 184 7.25 2.50 -25.38
N GLY A 185 7.69 1.63 -24.47
CA GLY A 185 8.41 2.03 -23.26
C GLY A 185 9.93 2.21 -23.41
N THR A 186 10.47 2.11 -24.64
CA THR A 186 11.88 2.41 -24.92
C THR A 186 12.04 3.18 -26.22
N ASP A 187 13.04 4.04 -26.30
CA ASP A 187 13.40 4.74 -27.53
C ASP A 187 14.09 3.83 -28.58
N SER A 188 14.55 4.44 -29.67
CA SER A 188 15.26 3.77 -30.77
C SER A 188 16.62 3.18 -30.36
N ALA A 189 17.22 3.66 -29.27
CA ALA A 189 18.47 3.17 -28.72
C ALA A 189 18.26 2.15 -27.58
N GLY A 190 16.99 1.83 -27.26
CA GLY A 190 16.60 0.94 -26.17
C GLY A 190 16.65 1.60 -24.80
N ASN A 191 16.70 2.93 -24.69
CA ASN A 191 16.71 3.61 -23.40
C ASN A 191 15.32 3.62 -22.79
N ILE A 192 15.26 3.42 -21.48
CA ILE A 192 14.08 3.53 -20.62
C ILE A 192 14.25 4.82 -19.80
N THR A 193 13.23 5.66 -19.77
CA THR A 193 13.20 6.88 -18.97
C THR A 193 12.01 6.84 -18.02
N ILE A 194 12.27 6.95 -16.71
CA ILE A 194 11.24 6.98 -15.67
C ILE A 194 11.32 8.32 -14.94
N HIS A 195 10.21 9.07 -14.94
CA HIS A 195 10.10 10.37 -14.28
C HIS A 195 9.49 10.20 -12.89
N LEU A 196 10.21 10.61 -11.84
CA LEU A 196 9.70 10.61 -10.47
C LEU A 196 9.13 11.98 -10.13
N ARG A 197 7.84 12.04 -9.83
CA ARG A 197 7.11 13.30 -9.62
C ARG A 197 6.32 13.30 -8.32
N SER A 198 5.99 14.50 -7.84
CA SER A 198 5.22 14.68 -6.61
C SER A 198 3.72 14.54 -6.87
N LEU A 199 3.04 13.73 -6.06
CA LEU A 199 1.59 13.56 -6.15
C LEU A 199 0.82 14.82 -5.65
N LYS A 200 1.36 15.54 -4.66
CA LYS A 200 0.85 16.85 -4.19
C LYS A 200 0.92 17.92 -5.27
N SER A 201 1.89 17.80 -6.18
CA SER A 201 1.98 18.63 -7.38
C SER A 201 1.15 18.10 -8.54
N HIS A 202 0.37 17.03 -8.33
CA HIS A 202 -0.43 16.36 -9.36
C HIS A 202 0.43 15.82 -10.52
N GLY A 203 1.66 15.38 -10.21
CA GLY A 203 2.60 14.91 -11.21
C GLY A 203 3.20 16.02 -12.09
N GLN A 204 3.15 17.29 -11.67
CA GLN A 204 3.70 18.41 -12.45
C GLN A 204 5.14 18.76 -12.07
N THR A 205 5.56 18.52 -10.83
CA THR A 205 6.92 18.80 -10.37
C THR A 205 7.67 17.53 -10.02
N SER A 206 9.00 17.57 -10.13
CA SER A 206 9.86 16.45 -9.71
C SER A 206 9.67 16.13 -8.23
N HIS A 207 9.88 14.85 -7.89
CA HIS A 207 9.90 14.39 -6.50
C HIS A 207 11.21 14.77 -5.80
N ASP A 208 11.16 14.98 -4.47
CA ASP A 208 12.29 15.47 -3.67
C ASP A 208 13.41 14.42 -3.45
N LEU A 209 13.16 13.14 -3.77
CA LEU A 209 14.12 12.04 -3.63
C LEU A 209 15.19 12.05 -4.73
N GLY A 210 16.09 13.04 -4.73
CA GLY A 210 17.49 12.96 -5.23
C GLY A 210 17.78 12.56 -6.69
N GLY A 211 16.79 12.16 -7.48
CA GLY A 211 16.90 11.73 -8.87
C GLY A 211 15.59 12.02 -9.58
N ARG A 212 15.55 13.10 -10.35
CA ARG A 212 14.33 13.60 -11.01
C ARG A 212 13.87 12.67 -12.14
N ILE A 213 14.83 11.98 -12.74
CA ILE A 213 14.66 11.10 -13.89
C ILE A 213 15.62 9.94 -13.70
N LEU A 214 15.10 8.72 -13.80
CA LEU A 214 15.88 7.50 -13.81
C LEU A 214 16.03 7.05 -15.26
N HIS A 215 17.28 6.75 -15.63
CA HIS A 215 17.61 6.21 -16.93
C HIS A 215 18.11 4.79 -16.78
N ASP A 216 17.59 3.91 -17.63
CA ASP A 216 18.09 2.54 -17.78
C ASP A 216 18.15 2.16 -19.26
N ARG A 217 18.79 1.04 -19.57
CA ARG A 217 18.90 0.54 -20.94
C ARG A 217 18.38 -0.88 -21.05
N CYS A 218 17.50 -1.08 -22.02
CA CYS A 218 17.05 -2.36 -22.53
C CYS A 218 17.87 -2.73 -23.78
N THR A 219 18.09 -4.02 -23.99
CA THR A 219 18.71 -4.52 -25.23
C THR A 219 17.74 -4.49 -26.42
N VAL A 220 16.45 -4.25 -26.16
CA VAL A 220 15.38 -4.19 -27.16
C VAL A 220 15.01 -2.73 -27.36
N SER A 221 15.15 -2.23 -28.59
CA SER A 221 14.57 -0.97 -29.03
C SER A 221 13.06 -1.13 -29.21
N PHE A 222 12.30 -0.09 -28.89
CA PHE A 222 10.85 -0.07 -28.99
C PHE A 222 10.11 -1.22 -28.27
N ALA A 223 10.54 -1.57 -27.05
CA ALA A 223 9.86 -2.56 -26.22
C ALA A 223 8.45 -2.09 -25.83
N GLU A 224 7.43 -2.82 -26.28
CA GLU A 224 6.01 -2.56 -25.97
C GLU A 224 5.66 -2.89 -24.51
N ASN A 225 6.17 -4.02 -24.00
CA ASN A 225 5.80 -4.56 -22.70
C ASN A 225 6.76 -4.10 -21.60
N VAL A 226 6.91 -2.79 -21.43
CA VAL A 226 7.63 -2.23 -20.29
C VAL A 226 6.60 -1.70 -19.29
N GLU A 227 6.70 -2.17 -18.05
CA GLU A 227 5.79 -1.82 -16.97
C GLU A 227 6.58 -1.31 -15.77
N VAL A 228 6.02 -0.37 -15.02
CA VAL A 228 6.62 0.19 -13.80
C VAL A 228 5.78 -0.16 -12.58
N PHE A 229 6.43 -0.41 -11.45
CA PHE A 229 5.81 -0.79 -10.17
C PHE A 229 6.49 -0.07 -9.02
N VAL A 230 5.72 0.38 -8.04
CA VAL A 230 6.25 0.87 -6.76
C VAL A 230 5.89 -0.15 -5.68
N VAL A 231 6.90 -0.63 -4.94
CA VAL A 231 6.72 -1.58 -3.84
C VAL A 231 7.52 -1.09 -2.64
N ASN A 232 6.82 -0.46 -1.69
CA ASN A 232 7.44 0.22 -0.55
C ASN A 232 8.47 1.27 -1.03
N ASP A 233 9.72 1.14 -0.60
CA ASP A 233 10.86 1.98 -0.97
C ASP A 233 11.55 1.56 -2.28
N MET A 234 10.96 0.62 -3.01
CA MET A 234 11.53 0.09 -4.25
C MET A 234 10.71 0.50 -5.46
N LEU A 235 11.40 1.00 -6.49
CA LEU A 235 10.83 1.20 -7.81
C LEU A 235 11.32 0.07 -8.73
N CYS A 236 10.41 -0.74 -9.25
CA CYS A 236 10.75 -1.80 -10.18
C CYS A 236 10.19 -1.52 -11.57
N TRP A 237 10.87 -2.01 -12.60
CA TRP A 237 10.31 -2.10 -13.94
C TRP A 237 10.59 -3.47 -14.54
N ARG A 238 9.61 -3.94 -15.31
CA ARG A 238 9.65 -5.23 -16.00
C ARG A 238 9.64 -4.98 -17.48
N PHE A 239 10.40 -5.76 -18.25
CA PHE A 239 10.25 -5.82 -19.70
C PHE A 239 10.07 -7.25 -20.20
N ARG A 240 9.16 -7.43 -21.17
CA ARG A 240 8.90 -8.71 -21.83
C ARG A 240 9.14 -8.61 -23.34
N GLY A 241 10.31 -9.04 -23.80
CA GLY A 241 10.63 -9.15 -25.22
C GLY A 241 10.21 -10.48 -25.83
N ARG A 242 9.83 -10.51 -27.13
CA ARG A 242 9.59 -11.76 -27.85
C ARG A 242 10.89 -12.59 -27.88
N GLY A 243 10.91 -13.71 -27.18
CA GLY A 243 12.08 -14.61 -27.10
C GLY A 243 13.12 -14.26 -26.02
N LEU A 244 12.88 -13.25 -25.18
CA LEU A 244 13.74 -12.90 -24.04
C LEU A 244 13.15 -13.39 -22.71
N GLN A 245 14.01 -13.77 -21.77
CA GLN A 245 13.61 -14.07 -20.38
C GLN A 245 13.05 -12.81 -19.71
N ASN A 246 12.03 -12.97 -18.87
CA ASN A 246 11.48 -11.89 -18.05
C ASN A 246 12.60 -11.30 -17.18
N CYS A 247 12.90 -10.02 -17.41
CA CYS A 247 13.85 -9.29 -16.60
C CYS A 247 13.10 -8.27 -15.76
N VAL A 248 13.34 -8.31 -14.45
CA VAL A 248 12.86 -7.31 -13.51
C VAL A 248 14.07 -6.57 -12.99
N LYS A 249 14.04 -5.25 -13.05
CA LYS A 249 15.03 -4.40 -12.39
C LYS A 249 14.32 -3.63 -11.30
N CYS A 250 14.96 -3.49 -10.15
CA CYS A 250 14.43 -2.77 -9.00
C CYS A 250 15.48 -1.79 -8.49
N LEU A 251 15.12 -0.54 -8.31
CA LEU A 251 15.93 0.47 -7.64
C LEU A 251 15.59 0.46 -6.14
N VAL A 252 16.60 0.23 -5.30
CA VAL A 252 16.50 0.38 -3.83
C VAL A 252 17.53 1.41 -3.41
N GLY A 253 17.08 2.60 -3.00
CA GLY A 253 17.98 3.75 -2.80
C GLY A 253 18.70 4.15 -4.09
N ALA A 254 20.02 3.96 -4.16
CA ALA A 254 20.85 4.26 -5.34
C ALA A 254 21.28 3.02 -6.14
N TYR A 255 20.81 1.82 -5.77
CA TYR A 255 21.28 0.56 -6.35
C TYR A 255 20.21 -0.09 -7.22
N ILE A 256 20.56 -0.43 -8.46
CA ILE A 256 19.71 -1.24 -9.34
C ILE A 256 20.00 -2.71 -9.08
N VAL A 257 19.02 -3.42 -8.53
CA VAL A 257 18.98 -4.87 -8.38
C VAL A 257 18.29 -5.46 -9.61
N VAL A 258 19.02 -6.27 -10.36
CA VAL A 258 18.46 -7.01 -11.50
C VAL A 258 18.04 -8.40 -11.03
N CYS A 259 16.74 -8.65 -10.95
CA CYS A 259 16.17 -9.95 -10.70
C CYS A 259 15.86 -10.64 -12.03
N ARG A 260 16.58 -11.73 -12.33
CA ARG A 260 16.16 -12.69 -13.36
C ARG A 260 15.01 -13.50 -12.79
N VAL A 261 13.85 -13.42 -13.42
CA VAL A 261 12.73 -14.33 -13.10
C VAL A 261 12.94 -15.57 -13.97
N GLN A 262 13.28 -16.70 -13.33
CA GLN A 262 13.36 -18.02 -13.98
C GLN A 262 11.96 -18.54 -14.30
#